data_AF-D8J4U2-F1
#
_entry.id   AF-D8J4U2-F1
#
_cell.length_a   1.000
_cell.length_b   1.000
_cell.length_c   1.000
_cell.angle_alpha   90.00
_cell.angle_beta   90.00
_cell.angle_gamma   90.00
#
_symmetry.space_group_name_H-M   'P 1'
#
loop_
_entity.id
_entity.type
_entity.pdbx_description
1 polymer ?
#
loop_
_entity_poly.entity_id
_entity_poly.type
_entity_poly.pdbx_seq_one_letter_code
_entity_poly.pdbx_strand_id
1 'polypeptide(L)' 'MADVEKTKAVAVCDGCGELAPVRVWPDGTIHPIGSEDGCCEEADYRILEDGESAAAFE' A
#
# COMPACT_ATOMS: atom_id res chain seq x y z
N MET A 1 7.66 7.30 -21.99
CA MET A 1 8.17 6.57 -20.81
C MET A 1 6.98 6.48 -19.88
N ALA A 2 6.32 5.32 -19.82
CA ALA A 2 5.12 5.17 -19.00
C ALA A 2 5.51 5.48 -17.56
N ASP A 3 4.92 6.52 -17.00
CA ASP A 3 4.93 6.70 -15.56
C ASP A 3 4.31 5.41 -15.01
N VAL A 4 5.07 4.68 -14.19
CA VAL A 4 4.49 3.53 -13.53
C VAL A 4 3.44 4.10 -12.56
N GLU A 5 2.16 3.94 -12.89
CA GLU A 5 1.06 4.48 -12.09
C GLU A 5 1.13 3.82 -10.70
N LYS A 6 1.63 4.56 -9.70
CA LYS A 6 1.70 4.10 -8.31
C LYS A 6 0.46 4.59 -7.59
N THR A 7 -0.37 3.67 -7.16
CA THR A 7 -1.58 4.00 -6.39
C THR A 7 -1.20 4.20 -4.93
N LYS A 8 -1.77 5.23 -4.30
CA LYS A 8 -1.65 5.44 -2.86
C LYS A 8 -2.83 4.75 -2.19
N ALA A 9 -2.55 3.94 -1.19
CA ALA A 9 -3.56 3.25 -0.41
C ALA A 9 -3.21 3.34 1.08
N VAL A 10 -4.17 2.99 1.93
CA VAL A 10 -3.91 2.77 3.36
C VAL A 10 -3.85 1.27 3.58
N ALA A 11 -2.85 0.81 4.31
CA ALA A 11 -2.74 -0.58 4.72
C ALA A 11 -2.74 -0.68 6.24
N VAL A 12 -3.26 -1.79 6.74
CA VAL A 12 -3.09 -2.19 8.14
C VAL A 12 -1.96 -3.20 8.22
N CYS A 13 -1.06 -3.02 9.18
CA CYS A 13 -0.06 -4.02 9.52
C CYS A 13 -0.73 -5.18 10.27
N ASP A 14 -0.56 -6.42 9.82
CA ASP A 14 -1.10 -7.60 10.50
C ASP A 14 -0.39 -7.89 11.84
N GLY A 15 0.89 -7.50 11.94
CA GLY A 15 1.70 -7.70 13.15
C GLY A 15 1.35 -6.76 14.31
N CYS A 16 1.19 -5.47 14.04
CA CYS A 16 0.96 -4.44 15.06
C CYS A 16 -0.47 -3.86 15.05
N GLY A 17 -1.24 -4.08 13.98
CA GLY A 17 -2.56 -3.47 13.77
C GLY A 17 -2.51 -1.98 13.39
N GLU A 18 -1.33 -1.42 13.16
CA GLU A 18 -1.15 0.00 12.84
C GLU A 18 -1.56 0.30 11.39
N LEU A 19 -2.28 1.41 11.21
CA LEU A 19 -2.66 1.94 9.91
C LEU A 19 -1.54 2.81 9.36
N ALA A 20 -0.99 2.42 8.21
CA ALA A 20 0.08 3.15 7.55
C ALA A 20 -0.29 3.49 6.09
N PRO A 21 0.04 4.70 5.61
CA PRO A 21 -0.07 5.00 4.20
C PRO A 21 0.99 4.22 3.42
N VAL A 22 0.56 3.50 2.38
CA VAL A 22 1.43 2.71 1.51
C VAL A 22 1.28 3.13 0.05
N ARG A 23 2.31 2.87 -0.75
CA ARG A 23 2.22 2.89 -2.20
C ARG A 23 2.10 1.47 -2.70
N VAL A 24 1.23 1.27 -3.67
CA VAL A 24 1.05 0.01 -4.38
C VAL A 24 1.50 0.23 -5.82
N TRP A 25 2.43 -0.60 -6.25
CA TRP A 25 2.89 -0.64 -7.63
C TRP A 25 1.97 -1.56 -8.45
N PRO A 26 1.92 -1.42 -9.77
CA PRO A 26 1.08 -2.26 -10.63
C PRO A 26 1.47 -3.75 -10.62
N ASP A 27 2.70 -4.06 -10.19
CA ASP A 27 3.19 -5.42 -9.95
C ASP A 27 2.64 -6.04 -8.65
N GLY A 28 1.94 -5.25 -7.83
CA GLY A 28 1.45 -5.68 -6.51
C GLY A 28 2.47 -5.48 -5.38
N THR A 29 3.66 -4.96 -5.68
CA THR A 29 4.63 -4.54 -4.65
C THR A 29 3.99 -3.44 -3.79
N ILE A 30 4.07 -3.59 -2.46
CA ILE A 30 3.58 -2.62 -1.47
C ILE A 30 4.79 -2.02 -0.75
N HIS A 31 4.80 -0.71 -0.55
CA HIS A 31 5.86 -0.05 0.21
C HIS A 31 5.28 1.05 1.10
N PRO A 32 5.63 1.06 2.40
CA PRO A 32 5.21 2.13 3.30
C PRO A 32 5.77 3.48 2.88
N ILE A 33 4.97 4.52 3.10
CA ILE A 33 5.34 5.91 2.85
C ILE A 33 5.75 6.54 4.19
N GLY A 34 7.02 6.96 4.30
CA GLY A 34 7.50 7.74 5.44
C GLY A 34 8.19 6.92 6.54
N SER A 35 8.30 5.61 6.40
CA SER A 35 9.17 4.77 7.24
C SER A 35 9.78 3.68 6.37
N GLU A 36 11.10 3.60 6.33
CA GLU A 36 11.84 2.62 5.52
C GLU A 36 11.82 1.23 6.20
N ASP A 37 11.69 1.20 7.53
CA ASP A 37 11.74 -0.01 8.36
C ASP A 37 10.37 -0.63 8.69
N GLY A 38 9.28 -0.08 8.12
CA GLY A 38 7.92 -0.52 8.45
C GLY A 38 7.46 -0.18 9.88
N CYS A 39 6.37 -0.80 10.34
CA CYS A 39 5.85 -0.66 11.72
C CYS A 39 6.58 -1.60 12.70
N CYS A 40 6.99 -2.79 12.24
CA CYS A 40 7.50 -3.88 13.07
C CYS A 40 8.35 -4.86 12.25
N GLU A 41 9.08 -5.75 12.92
CA GLU A 41 10.05 -6.68 12.30
C GLU A 41 9.40 -7.69 11.32
N GLU A 42 8.12 -8.05 11.56
CA GLU A 42 7.25 -8.78 10.62
C GLU A 42 6.16 -7.84 10.08
N ALA A 43 6.55 -6.96 9.14
CA ALA A 43 5.66 -5.97 8.55
C ALA A 43 4.89 -6.56 7.35
N ASP A 44 3.94 -7.46 7.60
CA ASP A 44 2.95 -7.85 6.58
C ASP A 44 1.83 -6.80 6.54
N TYR A 45 1.63 -6.19 5.37
CA TYR A 45 0.68 -5.10 5.18
C TYR A 45 -0.51 -5.58 4.34
N ARG A 46 -1.71 -5.52 4.91
CA ARG A 46 -2.97 -5.73 4.19
C ARG A 46 -3.55 -4.39 3.76
N ILE A 47 -3.72 -4.19 2.46
CA ILE A 47 -4.41 -3.02 1.92
C ILE A 47 -5.83 -2.98 2.49
N LEU A 48 -6.20 -1.85 3.09
CA LEU A 48 -7.57 -1.52 3.37
C LEU A 48 -8.11 -0.85 2.12
N GLU A 49 -8.92 -1.59 1.35
CA GLU A 49 -9.67 -1.00 0.25
C GLU A 49 -10.65 0.02 0.85
N ASP A 50 -10.29 1.30 0.80
CA ASP A 50 -11.30 2.36 0.84
C ASP A 50 -12.06 2.24 -0.46
N GLY A 51 -13.33 1.86 -0.35
CA GLY A 51 -14.13 1.37 -1.45
C GLY A 51 -14.06 2.29 -2.68
N GLU A 52 -13.91 1.62 -3.83
CA GLU A 52 -14.16 2.14 -5.17
C GLU A 52 -13.03 3.01 -5.77
N SER A 53 -12.60 2.64 -6.98
CA SER A 53 -11.72 3.42 -7.90
C SER A 53 -10.23 3.05 -7.96
N ALA A 54 -9.89 1.77 -8.10
CA ALA A 54 -8.70 1.39 -8.86
C ALA A 54 -9.13 0.64 -10.13
N ALA A 55 -9.08 1.35 -11.26
CA ALA A 55 -9.13 0.84 -12.63
C ALA A 55 -10.44 0.18 -13.13
N ALA A 56 -11.51 0.97 -13.17
CA ALA A 56 -12.44 0.92 -14.31
C ALA A 56 -12.24 2.20 -15.12
N PHE A 57 -11.24 2.21 -15.99
CA PHE A 57 -11.24 3.09 -17.15
C PHE A 57 -11.25 2.19 -18.37
N GLU A 58 -12.41 2.18 -19.04
CA GLU A 58 -12.68 1.51 -20.33
C GLU A 58 -11.76 1.99 -21.45
#